data_AF-A0A2S2PN97-F1
#
_entry.id   AF-A0A2S2PN97-F1
#
_cell.length_a   1.000
_cell.length_b   1.000
_cell.length_c   1.000
_cell.angle_alpha   90.00
_cell.angle_beta   90.00
_cell.angle_gamma   90.00
#
_symmetry.space_group_name_H-M   'P 1'
#
loop_
_entity.id
_entity.type
_entity.pdbx_description
1 polymer ?
#
loop_
_entity_poly.entity_id
_entity_poly.type
_entity_poly.pdbx_seq_one_letter_code
_entity_poly.pdbx_strand_id
1 'polypeptide(L)'
;MPSVEAMRKIISRCRRHQKSPEPTSISQIDIPLNLCKSFNGQKFLLKESTIEGHKIYIFSTKDEISKLVNVNYWVMNGTFKTVPSIFLQMYTIHAPVGGNNSRILPLVYVLMTSK
;
A
#
# COMPACT_ATOMS: atom_id res chain seq x y z
N MET A 1 17.32 -34.21 -3.79
CA MET A 1 16.94 -32.77 -3.83
C MET A 1 15.98 -32.49 -2.67
N PRO A 2 16.03 -31.30 -2.03
CA PRO A 2 15.06 -30.93 -1.00
C PRO A 2 13.63 -30.92 -1.58
N SER A 3 12.63 -31.14 -0.73
CA SER A 3 11.22 -31.08 -1.13
C SER A 3 10.83 -29.65 -1.54
N VAL A 4 9.74 -29.51 -2.31
CA VAL A 4 9.19 -28.21 -2.70
C VAL A 4 8.90 -27.32 -1.49
N GLU A 5 8.43 -27.92 -0.39
CA GLU A 5 8.17 -27.20 0.87
C GLU A 5 9.45 -26.72 1.55
N ALA A 6 10.49 -27.55 1.56
CA ALA A 6 11.80 -27.17 2.07
C ALA A 6 12.40 -26.01 1.23
N MET A 7 12.28 -26.06 -0.10
CA MET A 7 12.69 -24.97 -0.98
C MET A 7 11.90 -23.67 -0.70
N ARG A 8 10.58 -23.75 -0.52
CA ARG A 8 9.77 -22.57 -0.13
C ARG A 8 10.20 -21.98 1.21
N LYS A 9 10.51 -22.81 2.20
CA LYS A 9 11.02 -22.37 3.51
C LYS A 9 12.38 -21.68 3.39
N ILE A 10 13.29 -22.23 2.58
CA ILE A 10 14.60 -21.63 2.30
C ILE A 10 14.41 -20.24 1.66
N ILE A 11 13.62 -20.14 0.59
CA ILE A 11 13.32 -18.87 -0.08
C ILE A 11 12.72 -17.85 0.90
N SER A 12 11.78 -18.28 1.74
CA SER A 12 11.14 -17.41 2.74
C SER A 12 12.12 -16.93 3.82
N ARG A 13 13.12 -17.74 4.17
CA ARG A 13 14.16 -17.39 5.15
C ARG A 13 15.18 -16.42 4.55
N CYS A 14 15.65 -16.67 3.33
CA CYS A 14 16.52 -15.74 2.59
C CYS A 14 15.87 -14.37 2.39
N ARG A 15 14.59 -14.35 1.97
CA ARG A 15 13.83 -13.09 1.81
C ARG A 15 13.66 -12.33 3.12
N ARG A 16 13.46 -13.01 4.26
CA ARG A 16 13.40 -12.36 5.57
C ARG A 16 14.74 -11.74 5.97
N HIS A 17 15.86 -12.40 5.65
CA HIS A 17 17.18 -11.89 5.97
C HIS A 17 17.57 -10.65 5.14
N GLN A 18 17.00 -10.50 3.94
CA GLN A 18 17.21 -9.34 3.08
C GLN A 18 16.23 -8.18 3.34
N LYS A 19 15.19 -8.39 4.17
CA LYS A 19 14.24 -7.35 4.53
C LYS A 19 14.67 -6.67 5.83
N SER A 20 14.55 -5.35 5.87
CA SER A 20 14.62 -4.60 7.12
C SER A 20 13.56 -5.12 8.10
N PRO A 21 13.85 -5.14 9.42
CA PRO A 21 12.85 -5.48 10.43
C PRO A 21 11.64 -4.53 10.32
N GLU A 22 10.45 -5.08 10.56
CA GLU A 22 9.23 -4.27 10.57
C GLU A 22 9.30 -3.24 11.71
N PRO A 23 8.89 -1.98 11.49
CA PRO A 23 8.86 -0.99 12.55
C PRO A 23 7.94 -1.45 13.68
N THR A 24 8.32 -1.23 14.93
CA THR A 24 7.52 -1.62 16.10
C THR A 24 6.81 -0.44 16.74
N SER A 25 7.11 0.79 16.32
CA SER A 25 6.42 2.02 16.74
C SER A 25 6.21 3.00 15.58
N ILE A 26 5.25 3.92 15.74
CA ILE A 26 4.92 4.96 14.76
C ILE A 26 6.11 5.90 14.49
N SER A 27 6.94 6.16 15.51
CA SER A 27 8.13 7.01 15.41
C SER A 27 9.26 6.38 14.59
N GLN A 28 9.27 5.05 14.47
CA GLN A 28 10.23 4.31 13.65
C GLN A 28 9.82 4.18 12.18
N ILE A 29 8.63 4.68 11.81
CA ILE A 29 8.18 4.65 10.41
C ILE A 29 9.03 5.64 9.62
N ASP A 30 9.98 5.08 8.88
CA ASP A 30 10.72 5.72 7.80
C ASP A 30 10.44 4.93 6.51
N ILE A 31 9.88 5.59 5.50
CA ILE A 31 9.51 4.93 4.23
C ILE A 31 10.69 5.05 3.27
N PRO A 32 11.34 3.93 2.89
CA PRO A 32 12.43 3.93 1.93
C PRO A 32 12.04 4.63 0.62
N LEU A 33 12.95 5.44 0.07
CA LEU A 33 12.70 6.22 -1.14
C LEU A 33 12.26 5.37 -2.35
N ASN A 34 12.72 4.12 -2.44
CA ASN A 34 12.31 3.18 -3.49
C ASN A 34 10.84 2.75 -3.37
N LEU A 35 10.24 2.85 -2.19
CA LEU A 35 8.81 2.59 -1.95
C LEU A 35 7.95 3.85 -2.15
N CYS A 36 8.57 5.03 -2.19
CA CYS A 36 7.91 6.29 -2.52
C CYS A 36 7.66 6.47 -4.02
N LYS A 37 8.15 5.54 -4.86
CA LYS A 37 8.04 5.56 -6.32
C LYS A 37 7.27 4.34 -6.85
N SER A 38 6.57 4.51 -7.96
CA SER A 38 5.94 3.41 -8.68
C SER A 38 6.99 2.61 -9.45
N PHE A 39 6.60 1.47 -10.03
CA PHE A 39 7.49 0.66 -10.88
C PHE A 39 8.06 1.44 -12.09
N ASN A 40 7.33 2.47 -12.54
CA ASN A 40 7.75 3.33 -13.65
C ASN A 40 8.51 4.58 -13.16
N GLY A 41 8.89 4.63 -11.87
CA GLY A 41 9.64 5.73 -11.28
C GLY A 41 8.83 6.99 -10.94
N GLN A 42 7.52 7.00 -11.20
CA GLN A 42 6.64 8.12 -10.84
C GLN A 42 6.49 8.24 -9.33
N LYS A 43 6.24 9.45 -8.81
CA LYS A 43 5.92 9.64 -7.38
C LYS A 43 4.66 8.84 -7.03
N PHE A 44 4.76 8.00 -6.01
CA PHE A 44 3.69 7.10 -5.55
C PHE A 44 3.23 7.42 -4.13
N LEU A 45 4.13 7.72 -3.19
CA LEU A 45 3.73 8.30 -1.92
C LEU A 45 3.38 9.79 -2.15
N LEU A 46 2.09 10.09 -2.31
CA LEU A 46 1.64 11.45 -2.63
C LEU A 46 1.66 12.37 -1.41
N LYS A 47 1.21 11.85 -0.27
CA LYS A 47 1.06 12.60 0.97
C LYS A 47 1.43 11.76 2.18
N GLU A 48 2.19 12.38 3.07
CA GLU A 48 2.33 11.99 4.46
C GLU A 48 1.73 13.11 5.31
N SER A 49 0.91 12.75 6.30
CA SER A 49 0.27 13.68 7.21
C SER A 49 0.21 13.10 8.62
N THR A 50 0.20 13.97 9.61
CA THR A 50 -0.07 13.61 11.00
C THR A 50 -1.24 14.44 11.50
N ILE A 51 -2.29 13.79 11.99
CA ILE A 51 -3.51 14.41 12.54
C ILE A 51 -3.70 13.84 13.93
N GLU A 52 -3.73 14.69 14.97
CA GLU A 52 -3.92 14.28 16.37
C GLU A 52 -2.94 13.18 16.83
N GLY A 53 -1.70 13.21 16.32
CA GLY A 53 -0.67 12.21 16.62
C GLY A 53 -0.79 10.91 15.82
N HIS A 54 -1.80 10.76 14.97
CA HIS A 54 -1.97 9.63 14.06
C HIS A 54 -1.42 9.94 12.68
N LYS A 55 -0.65 9.01 12.11
CA LYS A 55 -0.08 9.14 10.77
C LYS A 55 -1.01 8.59 9.70
N ILE A 56 -1.06 9.32 8.58
CA ILE A 56 -1.79 8.95 7.37
C ILE A 56 -0.82 9.03 6.19
N TYR A 57 -0.71 7.93 5.46
CA TYR A 57 0.09 7.82 4.25
C TYR A 57 -0.81 7.53 3.06
N ILE A 58 -0.78 8.39 2.04
CA ILE A 58 -1.60 8.25 0.83
C ILE A 58 -0.70 7.87 -0.33
N PHE A 59 -0.96 6.69 -0.90
CA PHE A 59 -0.27 6.14 -2.05
C PHE A 59 -1.18 6.13 -3.28
N SER A 60 -0.71 6.79 -4.33
CA SER A 60 -1.34 6.83 -5.66
C SER A 60 -0.40 7.56 -6.63
N THR A 61 -0.74 7.61 -7.90
CA THR A 61 -0.06 8.39 -8.93
C THR A 61 -0.97 9.52 -9.41
N LYS A 62 -0.41 10.56 -10.03
CA LYS A 62 -1.22 11.63 -10.65
C LYS A 62 -2.19 11.07 -11.70
N ASP A 63 -1.79 10.03 -12.42
CA ASP A 63 -2.60 9.38 -13.45
C ASP A 63 -3.79 8.65 -12.83
N GLU A 64 -3.58 7.97 -11.70
CA GLU A 64 -4.65 7.30 -10.94
C GLU A 64 -5.64 8.30 -10.33
N ILE A 65 -5.15 9.41 -9.76
CA ILE A 65 -6.01 10.51 -9.29
C ILE A 65 -6.82 11.11 -10.45
N SER A 66 -6.18 11.31 -11.61
CA SER A 66 -6.88 11.83 -12.80
C SER A 66 -7.98 10.87 -13.28
N LYS A 67 -7.76 9.55 -13.20
CA LYS A 67 -8.81 8.56 -13.48
C LYS A 67 -9.97 8.69 -12.49
N LEU A 68 -9.69 8.86 -11.20
CA LEU A 68 -10.74 9.05 -10.17
C LEU A 68 -11.64 10.25 -10.45
N VAL A 69 -11.09 11.36 -10.96
CA VAL A 69 -11.87 12.57 -11.30
C VAL A 69 -12.85 12.32 -12.45
N ASN A 70 -12.52 11.41 -13.38
CA ASN A 70 -13.27 11.19 -14.62
C ASN A 70 -14.23 10.00 -14.57
N VAL A 71 -14.35 9.29 -13.44
CA VAL A 71 -15.27 8.16 -13.29
C VAL A 71 -16.57 8.57 -12.62
N ASN A 72 -17.65 7.86 -12.93
CA ASN A 72 -18.98 8.17 -12.43
C ASN A 72 -19.19 7.81 -10.94
N TYR A 73 -18.40 6.88 -10.40
CA TYR A 73 -18.53 6.43 -9.02
C TYR A 73 -17.21 5.88 -8.48
N TRP A 74 -17.08 5.92 -7.15
CA TRP A 74 -15.98 5.32 -6.40
C TRP A 74 -16.52 4.19 -5.52
N VAL A 75 -15.73 3.14 -5.36
CA VAL A 75 -15.98 2.08 -4.39
C VAL A 75 -14.90 2.15 -3.34
N MET A 76 -15.29 2.33 -2.09
CA MET A 76 -14.35 2.55 -1.00
C MET A 76 -14.47 1.43 0.03
N ASN A 77 -13.33 0.93 0.49
CA ASN A 77 -13.29 -0.15 1.47
C ASN A 77 -12.15 0.04 2.48
N GLY A 78 -12.46 -0.22 3.75
CA GLY A 78 -11.48 -0.26 4.83
C GLY A 78 -11.18 -1.70 5.22
N THR A 79 -9.90 -2.10 5.23
CA THR A 79 -9.46 -3.40 5.74
C THR A 79 -8.59 -3.23 6.98
N PHE A 80 -8.95 -3.95 8.03
CA PHE A 80 -8.28 -3.88 9.34
C PHE A 80 -7.38 -5.10 9.62
N LYS A 81 -7.65 -6.25 9.01
CA LYS A 81 -6.97 -7.53 9.30
C LYS A 81 -5.68 -7.77 8.49
N THR A 82 -5.37 -6.90 7.54
CA THR A 82 -4.29 -7.11 6.55
C THR A 82 -3.13 -6.11 6.67
N VAL A 83 -3.11 -5.30 7.74
CA VAL A 83 -2.10 -4.25 7.94
C VAL A 83 -1.03 -4.67 8.96
N PRO A 84 0.21 -4.16 8.84
CA PRO A 84 1.25 -4.34 9.86
C PRO A 84 0.78 -3.83 11.22
N SER A 85 1.30 -4.37 12.32
CA SER A 85 0.83 -4.11 13.69
C SER A 85 0.79 -2.63 14.11
N ILE A 86 1.63 -1.79 13.50
CA ILE A 86 1.69 -0.34 13.76
C ILE A 86 0.58 0.46 13.06
N PHE A 87 -0.06 -0.12 12.04
CA PHE A 87 -1.18 0.46 11.33
C PHE A 87 -2.46 -0.24 11.76
N LEU A 88 -3.53 0.53 11.98
CA LEU A 88 -4.81 -0.01 12.44
C LEU A 88 -5.76 -0.23 11.28
N GLN A 89 -5.56 0.47 10.16
CA GLN A 89 -6.43 0.38 9.00
C GLN A 89 -5.69 0.67 7.69
N MET A 90 -6.06 -0.06 6.64
CA MET A 90 -5.83 0.34 5.26
C MET A 90 -7.16 0.72 4.62
N TYR A 91 -7.26 1.93 4.09
CA TYR A 91 -8.40 2.36 3.31
C TYR A 91 -8.04 2.39 1.83
N THR A 92 -8.97 2.00 0.97
CA THR A 92 -8.74 1.87 -0.47
C THR A 92 -9.88 2.50 -1.23
N ILE A 93 -9.54 3.28 -2.27
CA ILE A 93 -10.51 3.86 -3.20
C ILE A 93 -10.32 3.17 -4.54
N HIS A 94 -11.41 2.61 -5.06
CA HIS A 94 -11.45 1.88 -6.30
C HIS A 94 -12.34 2.58 -7.32
N ALA A 95 -12.03 2.36 -8.59
CA ALA A 95 -12.82 2.86 -9.69
C ALA A 95 -12.74 1.93 -10.90
N PRO A 96 -13.72 2.02 -11.83
CA PRO A 96 -13.65 1.31 -13.09
C PRO A 96 -12.48 1.81 -13.95
N VAL A 97 -11.65 0.90 -14.43
CA VAL A 97 -10.53 1.15 -15.35
C VAL A 97 -10.67 0.26 -16.57
N GLY A 98 -10.45 0.80 -17.78
CA GLY A 98 -10.42 0.02 -19.03
C GLY A 98 -11.59 0.26 -20.00
N GLY A 99 -12.37 1.35 -19.82
CA GLY A 99 -13.44 1.72 -20.75
C GLY A 99 -14.51 0.64 -20.88
N ASN A 100 -14.72 0.13 -22.10
CA ASN A 100 -15.76 -0.86 -22.41
C ASN A 100 -15.56 -2.22 -21.70
N ASN A 101 -14.33 -2.58 -21.33
CA ASN A 101 -14.05 -3.79 -20.53
C ASN A 101 -13.57 -3.39 -19.13
N SER A 102 -14.36 -2.55 -18.46
CA SER A 102 -13.96 -1.97 -17.18
C SER A 102 -13.81 -3.03 -16.10
N ARG A 103 -12.77 -2.89 -15.28
CA ARG A 103 -12.61 -3.62 -14.02
C ARG A 103 -12.48 -2.64 -12.87
N ILE A 104 -13.03 -3.00 -11.73
CA ILE A 104 -12.86 -2.21 -10.50
C ILE A 104 -11.48 -2.48 -9.95
N LEU A 105 -10.61 -1.46 -9.97
CA LEU A 105 -9.24 -1.54 -9.49
C LEU A 105 -9.01 -0.51 -8.39
N PRO A 106 -8.20 -0.84 -7.36
CA PRO A 106 -7.75 0.12 -6.38
C PRO A 106 -6.81 1.15 -7.03
N LEU A 107 -7.13 2.43 -6.88
CA LEU A 107 -6.37 3.55 -7.42
C LEU A 107 -5.69 4.38 -6.33
N VAL A 108 -6.19 4.31 -5.10
CA VAL A 108 -5.61 4.98 -3.94
C VAL A 108 -5.57 4.00 -2.78
N TYR A 109 -4.44 3.98 -2.08
CA TYR A 109 -4.25 3.25 -0.85
C TYR A 109 -3.90 4.24 0.25
N VAL A 110 -4.53 4.09 1.41
CA VAL A 110 -4.31 4.95 2.56
C VAL A 110 -3.96 4.06 3.75
N LEU A 111 -2.77 4.23 4.31
CA LEU A 111 -2.36 3.57 5.55
C LEU A 111 -2.54 4.52 6.73
N MET A 112 -3.22 4.06 7.77
CA MET A 112 -3.60 4.88 8.92
C MET A 112 -3.22 4.19 10.23
N THR A 113 -2.68 4.96 11.17
CA THR A 113 -2.36 4.49 12.52
C THR A 113 -3.51 4.68 13.51
N SER A 114 -4.65 5.19 13.06
CA SER A 114 -5.93 5.23 13.78
C SER A 114 -6.98 4.41 13.03
N LYS A 115 -8.09 4.12 13.70
CA LYS A 115 -9.33 3.66 13.06
C LYS A 115 -10.16 4.84 12.58
#